data_AF-K0IA71-F1
#
_entry.id   AF-K0IA71-F1
#
_cell.length_a   1.000
_cell.length_b   1.000
_cell.length_c   1.000
_cell.angle_alpha   90.00
_cell.angle_beta   90.00
_cell.angle_gamma   90.00
#
_symmetry.space_group_name_H-M   'P 1'
#
loop_
_entity.id
_entity.type
_entity.pdbx_description
1 polymer ?
#
loop_
_entity_poly.entity_id
_entity_poly.type
_entity_poly.pdbx_seq_one_letter_code
_entity_poly.pdbx_strand_id
1 'polypeptide(L)'
;MMPDSIDAILQLPQRKLVVAQNDVYLDKQVKNEIFILMVEESKGSAGGRAAGSGHRRVERIYGFACDGGICTKFFESGEQDKVDQFDIPYSAVAMDIRLSDGRPYVVQGIVDPDFVASYRSVISNLK
;
A
#
# COMPACT_ATOMS: atom_id res chain seq x y z
N MET A 1 17.24 -10.45 -2.17
CA MET A 1 16.01 -11.00 -2.79
C MET A 1 14.90 -10.04 -2.41
N MET A 2 14.27 -9.35 -3.36
CA MET A 2 13.13 -8.49 -3.03
C MET A 2 11.91 -9.39 -2.74
N PRO A 3 11.06 -9.04 -1.76
CA PRO A 3 9.87 -9.83 -1.46
C PRO A 3 8.87 -9.71 -2.61
N ASP A 4 8.57 -10.82 -3.27
CA ASP A 4 7.56 -10.86 -4.35
C ASP A 4 6.16 -11.20 -3.84
N SER A 5 6.04 -11.82 -2.67
CA SER A 5 4.74 -12.11 -2.06
C SER A 5 4.19 -10.91 -1.29
N ILE A 6 2.87 -10.78 -1.31
CA ILE A 6 2.15 -9.75 -0.56
C ILE A 6 2.42 -9.87 0.95
N ASP A 7 2.45 -11.10 1.50
CA ASP A 7 2.75 -11.35 2.92
C ASP A 7 4.11 -10.77 3.31
N ALA A 8 5.15 -11.03 2.49
CA ALA A 8 6.49 -10.57 2.78
C ALA A 8 6.59 -9.02 2.73
N ILE A 9 5.88 -8.36 1.80
CA ILE A 9 5.81 -6.90 1.73
C ILE A 9 5.04 -6.32 2.93
N LEU A 10 3.90 -6.91 3.28
CA LEU A 10 3.09 -6.48 4.43
C LEU A 10 3.85 -6.62 5.76
N GLN A 11 4.77 -7.57 5.85
CA GLN A 11 5.60 -7.81 7.03
C GLN A 11 6.93 -7.04 7.08
N LEU A 12 7.29 -6.29 6.02
CA LEU A 12 8.47 -5.42 6.07
C LEU A 12 8.39 -4.44 7.26
N PRO A 13 9.48 -4.15 7.96
CA PRO A 13 9.44 -3.21 9.09
C PRO A 13 9.20 -1.75 8.66
N GLN A 14 9.35 -1.45 7.37
CA GLN A 14 9.16 -0.12 6.82
C GLN A 14 7.70 0.33 6.91
N ARG A 15 7.51 1.63 7.16
CA ARG A 15 6.19 2.25 7.14
C ARG A 15 5.51 2.06 5.78
N LYS A 16 4.25 1.65 5.82
CA LYS A 16 3.42 1.45 4.63
C LYS A 16 1.98 1.85 4.88
N LEU A 17 1.27 2.19 3.81
CA LEU A 17 -0.17 2.40 3.79
C LEU A 17 -0.81 1.39 2.85
N VAL A 18 -1.83 0.69 3.35
CA VAL A 18 -2.59 -0.29 2.58
C VAL A 18 -3.91 0.33 2.13
N VAL A 19 -4.21 0.22 0.85
CA VAL A 19 -5.48 0.64 0.26
C VAL A 19 -6.09 -0.60 -0.36
N ALA A 20 -7.25 -1.03 0.15
CA ALA A 20 -7.87 -2.28 -0.28
C ALA A 20 -9.31 -2.06 -0.75
N GLN A 21 -9.75 -2.89 -1.69
CA GLN A 21 -11.12 -2.85 -2.21
C GLN A 21 -12.10 -3.41 -1.18
N ASN A 22 -11.70 -4.47 -0.47
CA ASN A 22 -12.46 -5.14 0.58
C ASN A 22 -11.55 -5.39 1.78
N ASP A 23 -12.10 -5.94 2.87
CA ASP A 23 -11.31 -6.41 4.01
C ASP A 23 -10.17 -7.34 3.57
N VAL A 24 -8.99 -7.15 4.16
CA VAL A 24 -7.77 -7.87 3.77
C VAL A 24 -7.67 -9.19 4.54
N TYR A 25 -8.32 -10.22 4.00
CA TYR A 25 -8.22 -11.60 4.48
C TYR A 25 -7.63 -12.49 3.38
N LEU A 26 -6.31 -12.59 3.37
CA LEU A 26 -5.56 -13.28 2.31
C LEU A 26 -5.73 -14.81 2.36
N ASP A 27 -6.18 -15.34 3.50
CA ASP A 27 -6.51 -16.76 3.70
C ASP A 27 -7.86 -17.17 3.08
N LYS A 28 -8.68 -16.20 2.64
CA LYS A 28 -10.02 -16.44 2.13
C LYS A 28 -10.08 -16.35 0.60
N GLN A 29 -11.12 -16.97 0.02
CA GLN A 29 -11.40 -16.93 -1.41
C GLN A 29 -12.13 -15.66 -1.88
N VAL A 30 -12.05 -14.56 -1.11
CA VAL A 30 -12.72 -13.32 -1.47
C VAL A 30 -11.84 -12.53 -2.43
N LYS A 31 -12.40 -12.13 -3.57
CA LYS A 31 -11.71 -11.26 -4.52
C LYS A 31 -11.39 -9.93 -3.86
N ASN A 32 -10.13 -9.51 -3.95
CA ASN A 32 -9.69 -8.22 -3.42
C ASN A 32 -8.59 -7.63 -4.30
N GLU A 33 -8.60 -6.31 -4.43
CA GLU A 33 -7.49 -5.58 -5.03
C GLU A 33 -6.87 -4.71 -3.96
N ILE A 34 -5.55 -4.85 -3.81
CA ILE A 34 -4.81 -4.27 -2.70
C ILE A 34 -3.61 -3.52 -3.24
N PHE A 35 -3.49 -2.28 -2.84
CA PHE A 35 -2.32 -1.45 -3.08
C PHE A 35 -1.55 -1.22 -1.78
N ILE A 36 -0.23 -1.26 -1.88
CA ILE A 36 0.68 -1.02 -0.75
C ILE A 36 1.62 0.13 -1.14
N LEU A 37 1.46 1.26 -0.47
CA LEU A 37 2.29 2.45 -0.62
C LEU A 37 3.40 2.37 0.43
N MET A 38 4.64 2.17 0.00
CA MET A 38 5.81 2.22 0.86
C MET A 38 6.16 3.67 1.13
N VAL A 39 6.11 4.09 2.39
CA VAL A 39 6.31 5.49 2.78
C VAL A 39 7.73 5.67 3.28
N GLU A 40 8.41 6.70 2.79
CA GLU A 40 9.73 7.08 3.27
C GLU A 40 9.61 7.65 4.69
N GLU A 41 10.42 7.14 5.62
CA GLU A 41 10.56 7.74 6.94
C GLU A 41 11.47 8.96 6.83
N SER A 42 10.92 10.15 7.07
CA SER A 42 11.73 11.37 7.17
C SER A 42 12.66 11.26 8.38
N LYS A 43 13.95 11.01 8.13
CA LYS A 43 15.02 11.13 9.13
C LYS A 43 15.27 12.61 9.43
N GLY A 44 14.41 13.24 10.22
CA GLY A 44 14.69 14.57 10.77
C GLY A 44 13.46 15.44 10.96
N SER A 45 12.85 15.38 12.14
CA SER A 45 12.18 16.55 12.70
C SER A 45 12.32 16.54 14.21
N ALA A 46 13.55 16.77 14.67
CA ALA A 46 13.85 17.14 16.03
C ALA A 46 14.71 18.42 15.97
N GLY A 47 14.05 19.58 16.10
CA GLY A 47 14.68 20.86 16.42
C GLY A 47 15.32 21.61 15.25
N GLY A 48 14.56 22.48 14.58
CA GLY A 48 15.13 23.49 13.69
C GLY A 48 14.06 24.30 12.99
N ARG A 49 14.09 25.62 13.15
CA ARG A 49 13.15 26.59 12.58
C ARG A 49 13.30 26.72 11.06
N ALA A 50 13.01 25.65 10.33
CA ALA A 50 12.93 25.65 8.87
C ALA A 50 11.49 25.35 8.45
N ALA A 51 10.83 26.35 7.88
CA ALA A 51 9.56 26.21 7.21
C ALA A 51 9.73 25.27 6.00
N GLY A 52 8.90 24.23 5.89
CA GLY A 52 8.88 23.33 4.74
C GLY A 52 8.12 22.04 5.04
N SER A 53 6.82 22.06 4.74
CA SER A 53 5.88 20.94 4.59
C SER A 53 6.44 19.52 4.82
N GLY A 54 6.02 18.86 5.91
CA GLY A 54 6.24 17.44 6.14
C GLY A 54 5.46 16.59 5.14
N HIS A 55 5.92 16.51 3.90
CA HIS A 55 5.35 15.63 2.90
C HIS A 55 5.67 14.18 3.28
N ARG A 56 4.63 13.38 3.54
CA ARG A 56 4.74 11.92 3.51
C ARG A 56 5.09 11.56 2.06
N ARG A 57 6.33 11.19 1.80
CA ARG A 57 6.77 10.79 0.46
C ARG A 57 6.58 9.30 0.30
N VAL A 58 5.97 8.87 -0.80
CA VAL A 58 5.87 7.45 -1.16
C VAL A 58 7.09 7.12 -2.02
N GLU A 59 7.85 6.11 -1.62
CA GLU A 59 9.03 5.70 -2.37
C GLU A 59 8.70 4.66 -3.46
N ARG A 60 7.67 3.85 -3.20
CA ARG A 60 7.29 2.71 -4.05
C ARG A 60 5.83 2.34 -3.83
N ILE A 61 5.19 1.88 -4.88
CA ILE A 61 3.82 1.36 -4.85
C ILE A 61 3.80 -0.05 -5.42
N TYR A 62 3.07 -0.93 -4.76
CA TYR A 62 2.74 -2.27 -5.25
C TYR A 62 1.24 -2.40 -5.43
N GLY A 63 0.81 -3.09 -6.50
CA GLY A 63 -0.59 -3.45 -6.74
C GLY A 63 -0.76 -4.97 -6.87
N PHE A 64 -1.69 -5.53 -6.10
CA PHE A 64 -2.00 -6.95 -6.03
C PHE A 64 -3.47 -7.22 -6.34
N ALA A 65 -3.72 -8.26 -7.13
CA ALA A 65 -5.03 -8.84 -7.33
C ALA A 65 -5.07 -10.19 -6.61
N CYS A 66 -5.95 -10.30 -5.62
CA CYS A 66 -6.16 -11.50 -4.83
C CYS A 66 -7.47 -12.16 -5.24
N ASP A 67 -7.42 -13.45 -5.56
CA ASP A 67 -8.58 -14.28 -5.87
C ASP A 67 -8.30 -15.72 -5.41
N GLY A 68 -9.27 -16.36 -4.77
CA GLY A 68 -9.13 -17.75 -4.32
C GLY A 68 -7.99 -17.99 -3.30
N GLY A 69 -7.59 -16.98 -2.52
CA GLY A 69 -6.44 -17.07 -1.58
C GLY A 69 -5.06 -16.95 -2.24
N ILE A 70 -5.01 -16.62 -3.54
CA ILE A 70 -3.78 -16.38 -4.28
C ILE A 70 -3.72 -14.90 -4.67
N CYS A 71 -2.64 -14.22 -4.29
CA CYS A 71 -2.41 -12.83 -4.63
C CYS A 71 -1.30 -12.68 -5.66
N THR A 72 -1.64 -12.14 -6.83
CA THR A 72 -0.70 -11.88 -7.91
C THR A 72 -0.38 -10.39 -7.99
N LYS A 73 0.91 -10.03 -7.96
CA LYS A 73 1.38 -8.67 -8.20
C LYS A 73 1.15 -8.32 -9.67
N PHE A 74 0.39 -7.26 -9.95
CA PHE A 74 0.15 -6.77 -11.31
C PHE A 74 0.80 -5.40 -11.58
N PHE A 75 1.22 -4.70 -10.53
CA PHE A 75 1.85 -3.39 -10.65
C PHE A 75 2.96 -3.22 -9.61
N GLU A 76 4.06 -2.60 -10.03
CA GLU A 76 5.13 -2.15 -9.18
C GLU A 76 5.79 -0.92 -9.82
N SER A 77 5.97 0.15 -9.05
CA SER A 77 6.79 1.27 -9.48
C SER A 77 7.45 1.96 -8.31
N GLY A 78 8.73 2.30 -8.48
CA GLY A 78 9.48 3.23 -7.63
C GLY A 78 9.93 4.49 -8.37
N GLU A 79 9.51 4.66 -9.63
CA GLU A 79 9.77 5.88 -10.40
C GLU A 79 8.93 7.01 -9.82
N GLN A 80 9.58 8.04 -9.29
CA GLN A 80 8.91 9.11 -8.54
C GLN A 80 7.85 9.83 -9.37
N ASP A 81 8.11 10.09 -10.66
CA ASP A 81 7.14 10.71 -11.57
C ASP A 81 5.85 9.88 -11.76
N LYS A 82 5.92 8.56 -11.56
CA LYS A 82 4.75 7.66 -11.58
C LYS A 82 4.10 7.55 -10.22
N VAL A 83 4.90 7.43 -9.17
CA VAL A 83 4.44 7.30 -7.77
C VAL A 83 3.69 8.55 -7.31
N ASP A 84 4.16 9.74 -7.68
CA ASP A 84 3.55 11.02 -7.28
C ASP A 84 2.17 11.25 -7.92
N GLN A 85 1.75 10.40 -8.88
CA GLN A 85 0.40 10.44 -9.47
C GLN A 85 -0.65 9.73 -8.61
N PHE A 86 -0.25 9.00 -7.57
CA PHE A 86 -1.15 8.30 -6.67
C PHE A 86 -1.46 9.14 -5.44
N ASP A 87 -2.75 9.39 -5.19
CA ASP A 87 -3.19 10.11 -4.00
C ASP A 87 -2.91 9.31 -2.72
N ILE A 88 -2.44 9.98 -1.66
CA ILE A 88 -2.21 9.32 -0.36
C ILE A 88 -3.47 9.48 0.50
N PRO A 89 -4.11 8.39 0.98
CA PRO A 89 -5.31 8.50 1.80
C PRO A 89 -5.00 9.10 3.17
N TYR A 90 -5.66 10.21 3.51
CA TYR A 90 -5.49 10.92 4.78
C TYR A 90 -6.20 10.23 5.97
N SER A 91 -7.19 9.39 5.68
CA SER A 91 -8.04 8.69 6.64
C SER A 91 -7.53 7.30 7.04
N ALA A 92 -6.27 6.96 6.73
CA ALA A 92 -5.72 5.64 7.02
C ALA A 92 -5.60 5.37 8.53
N VAL A 93 -6.25 4.29 8.98
CA VAL A 93 -6.33 3.84 10.38
C VAL A 93 -5.55 2.55 10.60
N ALA A 94 -5.43 2.10 11.85
CA ALA A 94 -5.01 0.73 12.12
C ALA A 94 -6.09 -0.23 11.62
N MET A 95 -5.71 -1.14 10.73
CA MET A 95 -6.58 -2.09 10.06
C MET A 95 -6.11 -3.51 10.38
N ASP A 96 -7.01 -4.30 10.97
CA ASP A 96 -6.80 -5.72 11.20
C ASP A 96 -6.90 -6.48 9.88
N ILE A 97 -5.88 -7.29 9.60
CA ILE A 97 -5.79 -8.10 8.39
C ILE A 97 -5.50 -9.55 8.77
N ARG A 98 -5.65 -10.46 7.79
CA ARG A 98 -5.18 -11.84 7.93
C ARG A 98 -4.25 -12.19 6.78
N LEU A 99 -3.08 -12.69 7.13
CA LEU A 99 -2.05 -13.12 6.18
C LEU A 99 -2.45 -14.42 5.49
N SER A 100 -1.71 -14.81 4.45
CA SER A 100 -2.04 -15.98 3.64
C SER A 100 -1.98 -17.29 4.44
N ASP A 101 -1.21 -17.31 5.54
CA ASP A 101 -1.13 -18.43 6.49
C ASP A 101 -2.20 -18.40 7.59
N GLY A 102 -3.16 -17.47 7.53
CA GLY A 102 -4.23 -17.33 8.51
C GLY A 102 -3.84 -16.58 9.78
N ARG A 103 -2.60 -16.10 9.93
CA ARG A 103 -2.22 -15.32 11.11
C ARG A 103 -2.84 -13.91 11.08
N PRO A 104 -3.38 -13.43 12.21
CA PRO A 104 -3.81 -12.03 12.32
C PRO A 104 -2.59 -11.10 12.28
N TYR A 105 -2.76 -9.94 11.65
CA TYR A 105 -1.73 -8.90 11.57
C TYR A 105 -2.39 -7.51 11.52
N VAL A 106 -1.62 -6.46 11.81
CA VAL A 106 -2.13 -5.08 11.82
C VAL A 106 -1.28 -4.23 10.90
N VAL A 107 -1.93 -3.45 10.05
CA VAL A 107 -1.29 -2.48 9.15
C VAL A 107 -1.97 -1.12 9.26
N GLN A 108 -1.32 -0.07 8.77
CA GLN A 108 -2.00 1.21 8.56
C GLN A 108 -2.65 1.18 7.17
N GLY A 109 -3.94 1.51 7.06
CA GLY A 109 -4.63 1.46 5.79
C GLY A 109 -6.10 1.89 5.81
N ILE A 110 -6.77 1.67 4.68
CA ILE A 110 -8.20 1.91 4.48
C ILE A 110 -8.79 0.87 3.52
N VAL A 111 -10.03 0.49 3.77
CA VAL A 111 -10.88 -0.23 2.81
C VAL A 111 -11.74 0.80 2.10
N ASP A 112 -11.43 1.07 0.83
CA ASP A 112 -12.10 2.08 0.01
C ASP A 112 -12.04 1.69 -1.48
N PRO A 113 -13.14 1.12 -2.02
CA PRO A 113 -13.23 0.73 -3.42
C PRO A 113 -13.02 1.89 -4.41
N ASP A 114 -13.39 3.11 -4.05
CA ASP A 114 -13.28 4.28 -4.93
C ASP A 114 -11.81 4.69 -5.07
N PHE A 115 -11.05 4.63 -3.98
CA PHE A 115 -9.59 4.81 -4.02
C PHE A 115 -8.89 3.75 -4.88
N VAL A 116 -9.30 2.49 -4.76
CA VAL A 116 -8.77 1.40 -5.62
C VAL A 116 -9.07 1.65 -7.09
N ALA A 117 -10.30 2.08 -7.42
CA ALA A 117 -10.69 2.43 -8.77
C ALA A 117 -9.89 3.62 -9.32
N SER A 118 -9.65 4.64 -8.50
CA SER A 118 -8.78 5.77 -8.85
C SER A 118 -7.36 5.31 -9.20
N TYR A 119 -6.75 4.46 -8.36
CA TYR A 119 -5.41 3.93 -8.62
C TYR A 119 -5.35 3.06 -9.89
N ARG A 120 -6.39 2.27 -10.17
CA ARG A 120 -6.50 1.54 -11.44
C ARG A 120 -6.51 2.50 -12.63
N SER A 121 -7.25 3.60 -12.53
CA SER A 121 -7.28 4.64 -13.58
C SER A 121 -5.90 5.26 -13.80
N VAL A 122 -5.19 5.60 -12.72
CA VAL A 122 -3.79 6.10 -12.80
C VAL A 122 -2.94 5.11 -13.59
N ILE A 123 -2.94 3.83 -13.20
CA ILE A 123 -2.14 2.78 -13.86
C ILE A 123 -2.48 2.63 -15.34
N SER A 124 -3.76 2.67 -15.71
CA SER A 124 -4.15 2.59 -17.12
C SER A 124 -3.69 3.80 -17.95
N ASN A 125 -3.41 4.94 -17.33
CA ASN A 125 -2.93 6.15 -17.98
C ASN A 125 -1.40 6.31 -17.94
N LEU A 126 -0.70 5.50 -17.14
CA LEU A 126 0.76 5.44 -17.15
C LEU A 126 1.22 4.84 -18.49
N LYS A 127 1.92 5.65 -19.29
CA LYS A 127 2.54 5.23 -20.55
C LYS A 127 3.90 4.57 -20.32
#